data_AF-A0A1S6ER34-F1
#
_entry.id   AF-A0A1S6ER34-F1
#
_cell.length_a   1.000
_cell.length_b   1.000
_cell.length_c   1.000
_cell.angle_alpha   90.00
_cell.angle_beta   90.00
_cell.angle_gamma   90.00
#
_symmetry.space_group_name_H-M   'P 1'
#
loop_
_entity.id
_entity.type
_entity.pdbx_description
1 polymer ?
#
loop_
_entity_poly.entity_id
_entity_poly.type
_entity_poly.pdbx_seq_one_letter_code
_entity_poly.pdbx_strand_id
1 'polypeptide(L)'
;MTTPDETARHSHSAESNAANGGEMLRAASDVIAARLTIMAEGLANPMQADMREMSLMGSEKVEALTASAHAMTDNLGDLAARVSQSALDEVAHAQQAAARIAAAGSPQAAATAHYDYAVAWWGRAAGQMLTLNTELLKAQADALAPIHSAAVANAARLKR
;
A
#
# COMPACT_ATOMS: atom_id res chain seq x y z
N MET A 1 15.83 -9.31 14.34
CA MET A 1 17.01 -8.49 14.03
C MET A 1 16.90 -8.20 12.54
N THR A 2 16.45 -6.99 12.18
CA THR A 2 16.25 -6.57 10.80
C THR A 2 17.59 -6.59 10.09
N THR A 3 17.64 -7.21 8.91
CA THR A 3 18.89 -7.28 8.15
C THR A 3 19.22 -5.90 7.57
N PRO A 4 20.49 -5.54 7.37
CA PRO A 4 20.88 -4.25 6.77
C PRO A 4 20.19 -3.94 5.44
N ASP A 5 19.83 -4.99 4.69
CA ASP A 5 19.14 -4.92 3.41
C ASP A 5 17.64 -4.60 3.54
N GLU A 6 16.98 -4.96 4.65
CA GLU A 6 15.60 -4.55 4.93
C GLU A 6 15.52 -3.08 5.33
N THR A 7 16.46 -2.59 6.15
CA THR A 7 16.51 -1.17 6.54
C THR A 7 16.75 -0.26 5.34
N ALA A 8 17.63 -0.67 4.42
CA ALA A 8 17.88 0.07 3.18
C ALA A 8 16.63 0.15 2.29
N ARG A 9 15.90 -0.97 2.15
CA ARG A 9 14.63 -1.01 1.40
C ARG A 9 13.56 -0.12 2.02
N HIS A 10 13.43 -0.10 3.35
CA HIS A 10 12.45 0.74 4.04
C HIS A 10 12.75 2.24 3.88
N SER A 11 14.02 2.63 3.96
CA SER A 11 14.45 4.02 3.72
C SER A 11 14.15 4.44 2.29
N HIS A 12 14.49 3.60 1.31
CA HIS A 12 14.25 3.88 -0.10
C HIS A 12 12.74 4.03 -0.41
N SER A 13 11.89 3.17 0.15
CA SER A 13 10.44 3.29 0.01
C SER A 13 9.90 4.58 0.64
N ALA A 14 10.41 4.97 1.81
CA ALA A 14 10.00 6.22 2.46
C ALA A 14 10.40 7.46 1.64
N GLU A 15 11.62 7.48 1.11
CA GLU A 15 12.11 8.56 0.24
C GLU A 15 11.31 8.66 -1.06
N SER A 16 11.04 7.53 -1.72
CA SER A 16 10.22 7.50 -2.94
C SER A 16 8.80 7.99 -2.68
N ASN A 17 8.18 7.60 -1.56
CA ASN A 17 6.84 8.05 -1.22
C ASN A 17 6.79 9.56 -0.96
N ALA A 18 7.80 10.10 -0.27
CA ALA A 18 7.91 11.53 -0.03
C ALA A 18 8.11 12.32 -1.33
N ALA A 19 8.97 11.83 -2.23
CA ALA A 19 9.20 12.44 -3.54
C ALA A 19 7.93 12.46 -4.40
N ASN A 20 7.23 11.31 -4.50
CA ASN A 20 5.98 11.19 -5.25
C ASN A 20 4.89 12.10 -4.66
N GLY A 21 4.77 12.17 -3.34
CA GLY A 21 3.84 13.08 -2.66
C GLY A 21 4.13 14.55 -2.97
N GLY A 22 5.39 14.96 -2.91
CA GLY A 22 5.82 16.31 -3.25
C GLY A 22 5.53 16.69 -4.71
N GLU A 23 5.81 15.78 -5.64
CA GLU A 23 5.48 15.97 -7.06
C GLU A 23 3.97 16.07 -7.28
N MET A 24 3.18 15.19 -6.67
CA MET A 24 1.72 15.20 -6.76
C MET A 24 1.15 16.54 -6.29
N LEU A 25 1.62 17.07 -5.16
CA LEU A 25 1.13 18.35 -4.61
C LEU A 25 1.45 19.51 -5.56
N ARG A 26 2.65 19.52 -6.14
CA ARG A 26 3.04 20.52 -7.13
C ARG A 26 2.17 20.42 -8.39
N ALA A 27 2.01 19.22 -8.93
CA ALA A 27 1.18 18.98 -10.11
C ALA A 27 -0.29 19.36 -9.86
N ALA A 28 -0.84 19.02 -8.70
CA ALA A 28 -2.19 19.42 -8.30
C ALA A 28 -2.35 20.94 -8.23
N SER A 29 -1.33 21.66 -7.73
CA SER A 29 -1.33 23.12 -7.69
C SER A 29 -1.35 23.72 -9.09
N ASP A 30 -0.52 23.21 -10.01
CA ASP A 30 -0.49 23.63 -11.42
C ASP A 30 -1.86 23.40 -12.09
N VAL A 31 -2.48 22.23 -11.86
CA VAL A 31 -3.81 21.89 -12.39
C VAL A 31 -4.89 22.82 -11.86
N ILE A 32 -4.92 23.08 -10.55
CA ILE A 32 -5.91 23.98 -9.94
C ILE A 32 -5.79 25.38 -10.51
N ALA A 33 -4.56 25.92 -10.59
CA ALA A 33 -4.32 27.25 -11.14
C ALA A 33 -4.82 27.35 -12.59
N ALA A 34 -4.46 26.39 -13.45
CA ALA A 34 -4.88 26.39 -14.85
C ALA A 34 -6.41 26.28 -14.99
N ARG A 35 -7.06 25.39 -14.21
CA ARG A 35 -8.51 25.21 -14.28
C ARG A 35 -9.30 26.41 -13.78
N LEU A 36 -8.78 27.13 -12.78
CA LEU A 36 -9.37 28.40 -12.35
C LEU A 36 -9.33 29.45 -13.46
N THR A 37 -8.22 29.52 -14.21
CA THR A 37 -8.11 30.41 -15.38
C THR A 37 -9.12 30.01 -16.47
N ILE A 38 -9.17 28.73 -16.85
CA ILE A 38 -10.11 28.21 -17.87
C ILE A 38 -11.56 28.51 -17.49
N MET A 39 -11.93 28.31 -16.22
CA MET A 39 -13.27 28.63 -15.72
C MET A 39 -13.56 30.13 -15.78
N ALA A 40 -12.60 30.98 -15.39
CA ALA A 40 -12.77 32.43 -15.44
C ALA A 40 -12.93 32.93 -16.88
N GLU A 41 -12.12 32.43 -17.81
CA GLU A 41 -12.21 32.75 -19.25
C GLU A 41 -13.55 32.28 -19.84
N GLY A 42 -13.98 31.06 -19.50
CA GLY A 42 -15.28 30.53 -19.93
C GLY A 42 -16.48 31.30 -19.38
N LEU A 43 -16.39 31.82 -18.15
CA LEU A 43 -17.41 32.72 -17.58
C LEU A 43 -17.44 34.08 -18.27
N ALA A 44 -16.27 34.63 -18.61
CA ALA A 44 -16.16 35.90 -19.31
C ALA A 44 -16.62 35.80 -20.77
N ASN A 45 -16.40 34.66 -21.43
CA ASN A 45 -16.79 34.41 -22.80
C ASN A 45 -17.30 32.97 -23.01
N PRO A 46 -18.60 32.71 -22.77
CA PRO A 46 -19.18 31.38 -22.86
C PRO A 46 -19.06 30.73 -24.24
N MET A 47 -18.99 31.55 -25.31
CA MET A 47 -18.86 31.04 -26.69
C MET A 47 -17.45 30.52 -27.01
N GLN A 48 -16.45 30.83 -26.19
CA GLN A 48 -15.08 30.35 -26.31
C GLN A 48 -14.66 29.44 -25.16
N ALA A 49 -15.60 29.04 -24.30
CA ALA A 49 -15.30 28.21 -23.15
C ALA A 49 -14.74 26.84 -23.59
N ASP A 50 -13.68 26.36 -22.93
CA ASP A 50 -13.12 25.04 -23.18
C ASP A 50 -14.03 23.94 -22.60
N MET A 51 -15.11 23.65 -23.35
CA MET A 51 -16.10 22.64 -23.00
C MET A 51 -15.48 21.25 -22.86
N ARG A 52 -14.39 20.98 -23.58
CA ARG A 52 -13.67 19.71 -23.50
C ARG A 52 -12.99 19.61 -22.14
N GLU A 53 -12.21 20.60 -21.74
CA GLU A 53 -11.55 20.56 -20.43
C GLU A 53 -12.58 20.56 -19.29
N MET A 54 -13.66 21.34 -19.38
CA MET A 54 -14.71 21.35 -18.37
C MET A 54 -15.36 19.97 -18.18
N SER A 55 -15.51 19.18 -19.26
CA SER A 55 -16.03 17.80 -19.17
C SER A 55 -15.05 16.83 -18.51
N LEU A 56 -13.74 17.07 -18.62
CA LEU A 56 -12.69 16.21 -18.07
C LEU A 56 -12.45 16.42 -16.57
N MET A 57 -12.73 17.63 -16.04
CA MET A 57 -12.34 17.99 -14.67
C MET A 57 -12.93 17.07 -13.59
N GLY A 58 -14.12 16.52 -13.83
CA GLY A 58 -14.80 15.58 -12.94
C GLY A 58 -14.50 14.11 -13.25
N SER A 59 -14.55 13.73 -14.54
CA SER A 59 -14.40 12.32 -14.95
C SER A 59 -13.04 11.75 -14.62
N GLU A 60 -11.96 12.52 -14.82
CA GLU A 60 -10.58 12.09 -14.50
C GLU A 60 -10.40 11.81 -12.99
N LYS A 61 -11.08 12.57 -12.12
CA LYS A 61 -11.02 12.34 -10.66
C LYS A 61 -11.73 11.06 -10.27
N VAL A 62 -12.87 10.78 -10.90
CA VAL A 62 -13.63 9.55 -10.67
C VAL A 62 -12.84 8.35 -11.19
N GLU A 63 -12.30 8.43 -12.40
CA GLU A 63 -11.49 7.36 -12.99
C GLU A 63 -10.25 7.04 -12.14
N ALA A 64 -9.49 8.06 -11.73
CA ALA A 64 -8.33 7.87 -10.86
C ALA A 64 -8.72 7.29 -9.51
N LEU A 65 -9.81 7.75 -8.89
CA LEU A 65 -10.29 7.23 -7.61
C LEU A 65 -10.78 5.78 -7.74
N THR A 66 -11.47 5.43 -8.83
CA THR A 66 -11.90 4.06 -9.09
C THR A 66 -10.70 3.15 -9.30
N ALA A 67 -9.69 3.56 -10.07
CA ALA A 67 -8.45 2.81 -10.22
C ALA A 67 -7.72 2.61 -8.89
N SER A 68 -7.66 3.65 -8.04
CA SER A 68 -7.14 3.56 -6.67
C SER A 68 -7.92 2.58 -5.79
N ALA A 69 -9.26 2.58 -5.88
CA ALA A 69 -10.10 1.67 -5.11
C ALA A 69 -9.93 0.20 -5.54
N HIS A 70 -9.77 -0.05 -6.84
CA HIS A 70 -9.41 -1.35 -7.38
C HIS A 70 -8.05 -1.82 -6.85
N ALA A 71 -7.01 -0.99 -6.97
CA ALA A 71 -5.68 -1.32 -6.46
C ALA A 71 -5.70 -1.62 -4.95
N MET A 72 -6.49 -0.88 -4.17
CA MET A 72 -6.65 -1.15 -2.74
C MET A 72 -7.34 -2.49 -2.47
N THR A 73 -8.38 -2.84 -3.24
CA THR A 73 -9.13 -4.08 -3.07
C THR A 73 -8.28 -5.30 -3.44
N ASP A 74 -7.51 -5.22 -4.54
CA ASP A 74 -6.59 -6.28 -4.95
C ASP A 74 -5.52 -6.53 -3.88
N ASN A 75 -4.88 -5.46 -3.39
CA ASN A 75 -3.87 -5.56 -2.34
C ASN A 75 -4.43 -6.13 -1.02
N LEU A 76 -5.64 -5.74 -0.62
CA LEU A 76 -6.30 -6.28 0.57
C LEU A 76 -6.66 -7.76 0.39
N GLY A 77 -7.07 -8.18 -0.81
CA GLY A 77 -7.31 -9.57 -1.15
C GLY A 77 -6.05 -10.42 -1.00
N ASP A 78 -4.95 -9.96 -1.57
CA ASP A 78 -3.64 -10.63 -1.47
C ASP A 78 -3.15 -10.71 -0.02
N LEU A 79 -3.32 -9.63 0.75
CA LEU A 79 -2.98 -9.59 2.17
C LEU A 79 -3.80 -10.62 2.98
N ALA A 80 -5.11 -10.69 2.74
CA ALA A 80 -6.00 -11.64 3.42
C ALA A 80 -5.64 -13.09 3.07
N ALA A 81 -5.28 -13.38 1.82
CA ALA A 81 -4.83 -14.69 1.39
C ALA A 81 -3.55 -15.11 2.13
N ARG A 82 -2.56 -14.21 2.24
CA ARG A 82 -1.29 -14.47 2.94
C ARG A 82 -1.47 -14.66 4.45
N VAL A 83 -2.32 -13.87 5.08
CA VAL A 83 -2.67 -14.04 6.51
C VAL A 83 -3.33 -15.40 6.73
N SER A 84 -4.24 -15.79 5.84
CA SER A 84 -4.92 -17.09 5.93
C SER A 84 -3.94 -18.26 5.78
N GLN A 85 -3.03 -18.18 4.80
CA GLN A 85 -1.96 -19.19 4.64
C GLN A 85 -1.06 -19.28 5.88
N SER A 86 -0.65 -18.12 6.42
CA SER A 86 0.19 -18.07 7.63
C SER A 86 -0.51 -18.70 8.84
N ALA A 87 -1.82 -18.54 8.97
CA ALA A 87 -2.60 -19.18 10.02
C ALA A 87 -2.65 -20.70 9.87
N LEU A 88 -2.79 -21.22 8.64
CA LEU A 88 -2.76 -22.65 8.36
C LEU A 88 -1.38 -23.27 8.66
N ASP A 89 -0.30 -22.57 8.29
CA ASP A 89 1.06 -22.99 8.59
C ASP A 89 1.31 -23.05 10.11
N GLU A 90 0.80 -22.07 10.87
CA GLU A 90 0.94 -22.07 12.32
C GLU A 90 0.16 -23.22 12.99
N VAL A 91 -1.01 -23.59 12.45
CA VAL A 91 -1.72 -24.79 12.91
C VAL A 91 -0.85 -26.04 12.73
N ALA A 92 -0.15 -26.17 11.61
CA ALA A 92 0.75 -27.30 11.38
C ALA A 92 1.92 -27.30 12.37
N HIS A 93 2.52 -26.12 12.66
CA HIS A 93 3.56 -25.99 13.68
C HIS A 93 3.07 -26.34 15.08
N ALA A 94 1.88 -25.88 15.46
CA ALA A 94 1.26 -26.18 16.74
C ALA A 94 0.99 -27.69 16.90
N GLN A 95 0.50 -28.35 15.84
CA GLN A 95 0.29 -29.80 15.85
C GLN A 95 1.60 -30.58 16.01
N GLN A 96 2.66 -30.17 15.32
CA GLN A 96 3.98 -30.79 15.48
C GLN A 96 4.53 -30.61 16.90
N ALA A 97 4.38 -29.41 17.48
CA ALA A 97 4.78 -29.16 18.86
C ALA A 97 3.98 -30.00 19.86
N ALA A 98 2.65 -30.08 19.69
CA ALA A 98 1.79 -30.91 20.52
C ALA A 98 2.19 -32.40 20.46
N ALA A 99 2.50 -32.92 19.26
CA ALA A 99 2.98 -34.29 19.10
C ALA A 99 4.31 -34.54 19.83
N ARG A 100 5.26 -33.59 19.77
CA ARG A 100 6.54 -33.70 20.51
C ARG A 100 6.34 -33.66 22.02
N ILE A 101 5.45 -32.80 22.51
CA ILE A 101 5.10 -32.72 23.93
C ILE A 101 4.46 -34.03 24.40
N ALA A 102 3.51 -34.57 23.62
CA ALA A 102 2.84 -35.82 23.95
C ALA A 102 3.78 -37.05 23.92
N ALA A 103 4.77 -37.05 23.03
CA ALA A 103 5.77 -38.11 22.91
C ALA A 103 6.95 -37.98 23.90
N ALA A 104 6.98 -36.94 24.73
CA ALA A 104 8.09 -36.67 25.63
C ALA A 104 8.19 -37.72 26.75
N GLY A 105 9.37 -38.34 26.89
CA GLY A 105 9.63 -39.35 27.94
C GLY A 105 9.80 -38.79 29.36
N SER A 106 9.77 -37.46 29.53
CA SER A 106 9.87 -36.80 30.83
C SER A 106 9.20 -35.42 30.84
N PRO A 107 8.80 -34.90 32.01
CA PRO A 107 8.29 -33.53 32.14
C PRO A 107 9.27 -32.46 31.64
N GLN A 108 10.57 -32.66 31.84
CA GLN A 108 11.61 -31.74 31.39
C GLN A 108 11.69 -31.70 29.86
N ALA A 109 11.57 -32.85 29.19
CA ALA A 109 11.56 -32.93 27.73
C ALA A 109 10.29 -32.27 27.16
N ALA A 110 9.14 -32.46 27.80
CA ALA A 110 7.88 -31.80 27.43
C ALA A 110 7.99 -30.26 27.57
N ALA A 111 8.55 -29.78 28.69
CA ALA A 111 8.77 -28.35 28.93
C ALA A 111 9.72 -27.73 27.90
N THR A 112 10.78 -28.45 27.51
CA THR A 112 11.72 -28.02 26.47
C THR A 112 11.01 -27.89 25.12
N ALA A 113 10.24 -28.92 24.72
CA ALA A 113 9.48 -28.89 23.47
C ALA A 113 8.44 -27.76 23.41
N HIS A 114 7.80 -27.46 24.54
CA HIS A 114 6.88 -26.32 24.66
C HIS A 114 7.62 -24.98 24.51
N TYR A 115 8.77 -24.83 25.19
CA TYR A 115 9.56 -23.60 25.14
C TYR A 115 10.11 -23.34 23.74
N ASP A 116 10.64 -24.37 23.07
CA ASP A 116 11.14 -24.30 21.69
C ASP A 116 10.05 -23.82 20.73
N TYR A 117 8.84 -24.38 20.86
CA TYR A 117 7.70 -23.92 20.08
C TYR A 117 7.36 -22.46 20.36
N ALA A 118 7.29 -22.05 21.64
CA ALA A 118 6.93 -20.70 22.03
C ALA A 118 7.93 -19.66 21.48
N VAL A 119 9.23 -19.91 21.61
CA VAL A 119 10.29 -19.03 21.07
C VAL A 119 10.20 -18.96 19.55
N ALA A 120 10.02 -20.09 18.88
CA ALA A 120 9.90 -20.13 17.44
C ALA A 120 8.63 -19.40 16.94
N TRP A 121 7.51 -19.54 17.64
CA TRP A 121 6.27 -18.82 17.36
C TRP A 121 6.46 -17.31 17.46
N TRP A 122 7.09 -16.82 18.53
CA TRP A 122 7.41 -15.40 18.67
C TRP A 122 8.29 -14.88 17.52
N GLY A 123 9.28 -15.66 17.10
CA GLY A 123 10.12 -15.32 15.94
C GLY A 123 9.32 -15.20 14.64
N ARG A 124 8.44 -16.18 14.36
CA ARG A 124 7.56 -16.16 13.19
C ARG A 124 6.56 -15.00 13.24
N ALA A 125 5.92 -14.77 14.38
CA ALA A 125 4.96 -13.69 14.58
C ALA A 125 5.59 -12.31 14.38
N ALA A 126 6.81 -12.09 14.89
CA ALA A 126 7.56 -10.86 14.65
C ALA A 126 7.87 -10.66 13.16
N GLY A 127 8.28 -11.73 12.46
CA GLY A 127 8.49 -11.69 11.00
C GLY A 127 7.21 -11.38 10.23
N GLN A 128 6.10 -12.03 10.57
CA GLN A 128 4.79 -11.77 9.98
C GLN A 128 4.36 -10.32 10.18
N MET A 129 4.57 -9.73 11.36
CA MET A 129 4.22 -8.33 11.63
C MET A 129 5.01 -7.35 10.75
N LEU A 130 6.31 -7.60 10.52
CA LEU A 130 7.14 -6.78 9.63
C LEU A 130 6.70 -6.89 8.17
N THR A 131 6.41 -8.11 7.71
CA THR A 131 5.87 -8.35 6.37
C THR A 131 4.54 -7.63 6.20
N LEU A 132 3.61 -7.76 7.14
CA LEU A 132 2.31 -7.08 7.11
C LEU A 132 2.45 -5.57 7.03
N ASN A 133 3.38 -4.98 7.80
CA ASN A 133 3.64 -3.55 7.75
C ASN A 133 4.15 -3.11 6.37
N THR A 134 5.07 -3.88 5.79
CA THR A 134 5.64 -3.61 4.46
C THR A 134 4.58 -3.70 3.36
N GLU A 135 3.77 -4.75 3.37
CA GLU A 135 2.67 -4.93 2.42
C GLU A 135 1.60 -3.84 2.55
N LEU A 136 1.31 -3.38 3.77
CA LEU A 136 0.36 -2.28 3.98
C LEU A 136 0.89 -0.95 3.42
N LEU A 137 2.19 -0.66 3.60
CA LEU A 137 2.83 0.52 3.01
C LEU A 137 2.85 0.45 1.49
N LYS A 138 3.09 -0.74 0.93
CA LYS A 138 3.00 -0.98 -0.51
C LYS A 138 1.57 -0.77 -1.02
N ALA A 139 0.58 -1.34 -0.36
CA ALA A 139 -0.84 -1.18 -0.71
C ALA A 139 -1.26 0.30 -0.71
N GLN A 140 -0.77 1.08 0.27
CA GLN A 140 -1.00 2.52 0.32
C GLN A 140 -0.35 3.24 -0.88
N ALA A 141 0.89 2.90 -1.23
CA ALA A 141 1.58 3.49 -2.38
C ALA A 141 0.88 3.14 -3.70
N ASP A 142 0.53 1.87 -3.89
CA ASP A 142 -0.19 1.38 -5.08
C ASP A 142 -1.57 2.05 -5.20
N ALA A 143 -2.27 2.29 -4.09
CA ALA A 143 -3.54 3.01 -4.07
C ALA A 143 -3.38 4.49 -4.44
N LEU A 144 -2.25 5.13 -4.13
CA LEU A 144 -2.01 6.54 -4.47
C LEU A 144 -1.47 6.73 -5.89
N ALA A 145 -0.86 5.71 -6.49
CA ALA A 145 -0.22 5.81 -7.79
C ALA A 145 -1.16 6.30 -8.93
N PRO A 146 -2.43 5.85 -9.04
CA PRO A 146 -3.34 6.37 -10.05
C PRO A 146 -3.65 7.86 -9.89
N ILE A 147 -3.77 8.34 -8.65
CA ILE A 147 -4.03 9.75 -8.34
C ILE A 147 -2.80 10.60 -8.67
N HIS A 148 -1.60 10.15 -8.29
CA HIS A 148 -0.34 10.83 -8.64
C HIS A 148 -0.18 10.91 -10.17
N SER A 149 -0.35 9.79 -10.88
CA SER A 149 -0.27 9.72 -12.34
C SER A 149 -1.25 10.68 -13.02
N ALA A 150 -2.51 10.69 -12.58
CA ALA A 150 -3.53 11.60 -13.11
C ALA A 150 -3.17 13.07 -12.85
N ALA A 151 -2.67 13.41 -11.65
CA ALA A 151 -2.25 14.77 -11.34
C ALA A 151 -1.10 15.24 -12.25
N VAL A 152 -0.09 14.40 -12.45
CA VAL A 152 1.07 14.71 -13.29
C VAL A 152 0.67 14.82 -14.77
N ALA A 153 -0.13 13.87 -15.28
CA ALA A 153 -0.62 13.90 -16.66
C ALA A 153 -1.47 15.14 -16.94
N ASN A 154 -2.36 15.51 -16.01
CA ASN A 154 -3.18 16.71 -16.11
C ASN A 154 -2.33 17.99 -16.10
N ALA A 155 -1.36 18.08 -15.19
CA ALA A 155 -0.45 19.21 -15.13
C ALA A 155 0.35 19.36 -16.44
N ALA A 156 0.83 18.25 -17.02
CA ALA A 156 1.55 18.26 -18.28
C ALA A 156 0.67 18.69 -19.46
N ARG A 157 -0.60 18.28 -19.47
CA ARG A 157 -1.59 18.61 -20.50
C ARG A 157 -2.00 20.08 -20.44
N LEU A 158 -2.21 20.63 -19.23
CA LEU A 158 -2.65 22.00 -18.98
C LEU A 158 -1.54 23.05 -19.08
N LYS A 159 -0.28 22.63 -19.20
CA LYS A 159 0.87 23.52 -19.51
C LYS A 159 0.99 23.86 -21.00
N ARG A 160 0.22 23.20 -21.86
CA ARG A 160 0.15 23.46 -23.30
C ARG A 160 -0.90 24.49 -23.60
#